data_AF-A0A2D7V347-F1
#
_entry.id   AF-A0A2D7V347-F1
#
_cell.length_a   1.000
_cell.length_b   1.000
_cell.length_c   1.000
_cell.angle_alpha   90.00
_cell.angle_beta   90.00
_cell.angle_gamma   90.00
#
_symmetry.space_group_name_H-M   'P 1'
#
loop_
_entity.id
_entity.type
_entity.pdbx_description
1 polymer ?
#
loop_
_entity_poly.entity_id
_entity_poly.type
_entity_poly.pdbx_seq_one_letter_code
_entity_poly.pdbx_strand_id
1 'polypeptide(L)'
;MTDMDLQLKNRLKGMVLGQFLGDAASLGVHWIYNTKDIEDAHPEGLQGFEVPAEGHYHAGKFAGDFTHYGDAAGVLLDALAEQATFDAASFGGAFVEKMDPGKGYTGYFDAATRGTLENFKNHLEVSNEPYDFQGGADDDQLATISSLAVLVAFYVARNNGLPDDRSEILKQVETLTRVRQNNDRAIAYCKTHTRLLLELLAGRDIHSAFHHLEEQLDTDSTLDLEVRRKLKEAFQLKHKSTLEATELLGQSCPLICSFPSAVQATVKHNEDFPKAILESAK
;
A
#
# COMPACT_ATOMS: atom_id res chain seq x y z
N MET A 1 19.96 9.43 23.79
CA MET A 1 19.58 9.11 22.41
C MET A 1 19.97 10.29 21.56
N THR A 2 20.86 10.10 20.58
CA THR A 2 21.13 11.09 19.53
C THR A 2 19.86 11.27 18.73
N ASP A 3 19.39 12.50 18.56
CA ASP A 3 18.18 12.78 17.78
C ASP A 3 18.30 12.20 16.36
N MET A 4 17.22 11.61 15.84
CA MET A 4 17.21 11.02 14.49
C MET A 4 17.68 12.06 13.46
N ASP A 5 18.53 11.63 12.54
CA ASP A 5 19.04 12.45 11.45
C ASP A 5 17.90 13.17 10.69
N LEU A 6 18.11 14.47 10.42
CA LEU A 6 17.09 15.33 9.81
C LEU A 6 16.71 14.85 8.39
N GLN A 7 17.66 14.29 7.64
CA GLN A 7 17.38 13.77 6.31
C GLN A 7 16.47 12.54 6.41
N LEU A 8 16.73 11.62 7.34
CA LEU A 8 15.85 10.49 7.60
C LEU A 8 14.46 10.93 8.05
N LYS A 9 14.35 11.91 8.97
CA LYS A 9 13.05 12.49 9.38
C LYS A 9 12.26 13.04 8.18
N ASN A 10 12.92 13.77 7.28
CA ASN A 10 12.29 14.30 6.08
C ASN A 10 11.85 13.21 5.12
N ARG A 11 12.64 12.15 4.93
CA ARG A 11 12.26 10.98 4.11
C ARG A 11 11.06 10.24 4.69
N LEU A 12 11.03 10.02 6.02
CA LEU A 12 9.88 9.40 6.70
C LEU A 12 8.60 10.22 6.49
N LYS A 13 8.68 11.54 6.70
CA LYS A 13 7.55 12.44 6.46
C LYS A 13 7.09 12.41 5.00
N GLY A 14 8.03 12.47 4.06
CA GLY A 14 7.75 12.40 2.63
C GLY A 14 7.10 11.08 2.22
N MET A 15 7.56 9.95 2.77
CA MET A 15 7.01 8.63 2.51
C MET A 15 5.55 8.49 2.98
N VAL A 16 5.24 8.93 4.20
CA VAL A 16 3.87 8.89 4.74
C VAL A 16 2.96 9.85 3.98
N LEU A 17 3.39 11.10 3.75
CA LEU A 17 2.60 12.07 2.98
C LEU A 17 2.39 11.61 1.54
N GLY A 18 3.41 11.00 0.91
CA GLY A 18 3.33 10.50 -0.44
C GLY A 18 2.29 9.40 -0.61
N GLN A 19 2.13 8.52 0.38
CA GLN A 19 1.08 7.50 0.38
C GLN A 19 -0.32 8.13 0.37
N PHE A 20 -0.59 9.08 1.26
CA PHE A 20 -1.89 9.76 1.33
C PHE A 20 -2.16 10.65 0.12
N LEU A 21 -1.12 11.34 -0.39
CA LEU A 21 -1.23 12.14 -1.61
C LEU A 21 -1.52 11.26 -2.84
N GLY A 22 -0.86 10.11 -2.95
CA GLY A 22 -1.11 9.17 -4.05
C GLY A 22 -2.53 8.61 -4.03
N ASP A 23 -3.04 8.24 -2.85
CA ASP A 23 -4.43 7.79 -2.69
C ASP A 23 -5.42 8.87 -3.10
N ALA A 24 -5.32 10.07 -2.51
CA ALA A 24 -6.22 11.18 -2.80
C ALA A 24 -6.11 11.67 -4.26
N ALA A 25 -4.91 11.65 -4.85
CA ALA A 25 -4.73 12.02 -6.25
C ALA A 25 -5.37 11.00 -7.21
N SER A 26 -5.44 9.73 -6.82
CA SER A 26 -6.02 8.66 -7.63
C SER A 26 -7.55 8.58 -7.53
N LEU A 27 -8.17 9.28 -6.57
CA LEU A 27 -9.59 9.14 -6.21
C LEU A 27 -10.55 9.18 -7.42
N GLY A 28 -10.43 10.20 -8.27
CA GLY A 28 -11.38 10.43 -9.36
C GLY A 28 -11.34 9.39 -10.48
N VAL A 29 -10.20 8.71 -10.64
CA VAL A 29 -9.97 7.69 -11.68
C VAL A 29 -9.84 6.27 -11.14
N HIS A 30 -9.89 6.11 -9.82
CA HIS A 30 -9.74 4.81 -9.15
C HIS A 30 -10.82 3.82 -9.60
N TRP A 31 -10.41 2.65 -10.08
CA TRP A 31 -11.25 1.58 -10.66
C TRP A 31 -11.71 1.79 -12.11
N ILE A 32 -11.18 2.81 -12.79
CA ILE A 32 -11.31 2.93 -14.25
C ILE A 32 -10.16 2.14 -14.90
N TYR A 33 -10.42 0.87 -15.24
CA TYR A 33 -9.38 -0.01 -15.79
C TYR A 33 -9.04 0.27 -17.26
N ASN A 34 -10.01 0.81 -18.01
CA ASN A 34 -9.80 1.16 -19.40
C ASN A 34 -9.15 2.54 -19.46
N THR A 35 -7.86 2.56 -19.73
CA THR A 35 -7.04 3.76 -19.84
C THR A 35 -7.53 4.72 -20.92
N LYS A 36 -8.16 4.20 -21.98
CA LYS A 36 -8.80 5.02 -23.02
C LYS A 36 -9.93 5.87 -22.44
N ASP A 37 -10.70 5.33 -21.49
CA ASP A 37 -11.81 6.04 -20.85
C ASP A 37 -11.25 7.19 -19.97
N ILE A 38 -10.12 6.98 -19.31
CA ILE A 38 -9.41 8.05 -18.56
C ILE A 38 -8.93 9.14 -19.52
N GLU A 39 -8.28 8.77 -20.63
CA GLU A 39 -7.80 9.74 -21.63
C GLU A 39 -8.94 10.54 -22.26
N ASP A 40 -10.06 9.89 -22.57
CA ASP A 40 -11.22 10.55 -23.19
C ASP A 40 -11.93 11.49 -22.21
N ALA A 41 -11.98 11.12 -20.93
CA ALA A 41 -12.49 11.99 -19.86
C ALA A 41 -11.54 13.15 -19.53
N HIS A 42 -10.23 12.96 -19.72
CA HIS A 42 -9.18 13.91 -19.34
C HIS A 42 -8.18 14.16 -20.49
N PRO A 43 -8.60 14.81 -21.59
CA PRO A 43 -7.77 15.00 -22.79
C PRO A 43 -6.54 15.89 -22.57
N GLU A 44 -6.55 16.73 -21.53
CA GLU A 44 -5.39 17.55 -21.12
C GLU A 44 -4.46 16.81 -20.14
N GLY A 45 -4.78 15.56 -19.81
CA GLY A 45 -4.11 14.75 -18.79
C GLY A 45 -4.63 15.00 -17.39
N LEU A 46 -4.35 14.05 -16.49
CA LEU A 46 -4.69 14.14 -15.08
C LEU A 46 -3.94 15.31 -14.42
N GLN A 47 -4.66 16.06 -13.60
CA GLN A 47 -4.13 17.11 -12.73
C GLN A 47 -3.92 16.59 -11.29
N GLY A 48 -4.51 15.43 -10.97
CA GLY A 48 -4.62 14.88 -9.64
C GLY A 48 -5.82 15.45 -8.90
N PHE A 49 -6.38 14.65 -7.99
CA PHE A 49 -7.54 15.02 -7.17
C PHE A 49 -8.81 15.27 -7.99
N GLU A 50 -8.93 14.59 -9.12
CA GLU A 50 -10.15 14.57 -9.93
C GLU A 50 -11.34 14.17 -9.05
N VAL A 51 -12.46 14.86 -9.23
CA VAL A 51 -13.70 14.51 -8.53
C VAL A 51 -14.31 13.28 -9.21
N PRO A 52 -14.67 12.22 -8.46
CA PRO A 52 -15.37 11.07 -9.00
C PRO A 52 -16.64 11.46 -9.77
N ALA A 53 -16.81 10.92 -10.97
CA ALA A 53 -18.02 11.14 -11.77
C ALA A 53 -19.27 10.54 -11.09
N GLU A 54 -20.45 11.02 -11.47
CA GLU A 54 -21.71 10.42 -11.02
C GLU A 54 -21.79 8.95 -11.45
N GLY A 55 -22.26 8.08 -10.55
CA GLY A 55 -22.30 6.63 -10.78
C GLY A 55 -20.97 5.91 -10.62
N HIS A 56 -19.87 6.63 -10.39
CA HIS A 56 -18.56 6.05 -10.04
C HIS A 56 -18.57 5.40 -8.65
N TYR A 57 -17.65 4.46 -8.40
CA TYR A 57 -17.53 3.76 -7.10
C TYR A 57 -17.29 4.70 -5.91
N HIS A 58 -16.69 5.86 -6.15
CA HIS A 58 -16.43 6.91 -5.14
C HIS A 58 -17.31 8.15 -5.32
N ALA A 59 -18.43 8.04 -6.05
CA ALA A 59 -19.33 9.17 -6.27
C ALA A 59 -19.77 9.82 -4.94
N GLY A 60 -19.77 11.16 -4.90
CA GLY A 60 -20.12 11.95 -3.71
C GLY A 60 -18.93 12.37 -2.83
N LYS A 61 -17.72 11.86 -3.10
CA LYS A 61 -16.48 12.38 -2.52
C LYS A 61 -16.01 13.65 -3.25
N PHE A 62 -15.23 14.48 -2.56
CA PHE A 62 -14.67 15.74 -3.06
C PHE A 62 -13.20 15.59 -3.44
N ALA A 63 -12.69 16.55 -4.23
CA ALA A 63 -11.27 16.63 -4.56
C ALA A 63 -10.42 16.68 -3.28
N GLY A 64 -9.46 15.75 -3.16
CA GLY A 64 -8.59 15.64 -1.99
C GLY A 64 -9.09 14.69 -0.90
N ASP A 65 -10.32 14.17 -1.00
CA ASP A 65 -10.78 13.09 -0.12
C ASP A 65 -9.96 11.82 -0.39
N PHE A 66 -9.90 10.94 0.61
CA PHE A 66 -9.29 9.63 0.46
C PHE A 66 -10.19 8.65 -0.27
N THR A 67 -9.60 7.61 -0.84
CA THR A 67 -10.31 6.37 -1.13
C THR A 67 -10.38 5.52 0.13
N HIS A 68 -11.04 4.36 0.05
CA HIS A 68 -11.04 3.37 1.13
C HIS A 68 -9.63 2.91 1.59
N TYR A 69 -8.62 2.99 0.71
CA TYR A 69 -7.23 2.70 1.09
C TYR A 69 -6.64 3.77 1.99
N GLY A 70 -6.82 5.05 1.64
CA GLY A 70 -6.43 6.17 2.51
C GLY A 70 -7.21 6.20 3.81
N ASP A 71 -8.52 5.90 3.79
CA ASP A 71 -9.35 5.77 5.00
C ASP A 71 -8.75 4.71 5.95
N ALA A 72 -8.44 3.51 5.44
CA ALA A 72 -7.82 2.45 6.24
C ALA A 72 -6.40 2.78 6.73
N ALA A 73 -5.60 3.48 5.91
CA ALA A 73 -4.28 3.96 6.33
C ALA A 73 -4.38 5.00 7.46
N GLY A 74 -5.42 5.84 7.44
CA GLY A 74 -5.75 6.77 8.53
C GLY A 74 -6.10 6.05 9.82
N VAL A 75 -6.90 4.98 9.75
CA VAL A 75 -7.20 4.13 10.92
C VAL A 75 -5.92 3.53 11.52
N LEU A 76 -5.01 3.04 10.69
CA LEU A 76 -3.72 2.51 11.14
C LEU A 76 -2.86 3.60 11.79
N LEU A 77 -2.82 4.80 11.21
CA LEU A 77 -2.06 5.92 11.75
C LEU A 77 -2.56 6.31 13.14
N ASP A 78 -3.88 6.44 13.32
CA ASP A 78 -4.50 6.73 14.61
C ASP A 78 -4.19 5.63 15.64
N ALA A 79 -4.31 4.35 15.24
CA ALA A 79 -4.06 3.22 16.13
C ALA A 79 -2.61 3.17 16.63
N LEU A 80 -1.64 3.59 15.79
CA LEU A 80 -0.22 3.58 16.14
C LEU A 80 0.24 4.80 16.95
N ALA A 81 -0.50 5.91 16.92
CA ALA A 81 -0.10 7.16 17.57
C ALA A 81 0.19 6.99 19.07
N GLU A 82 -0.55 6.09 19.74
CA GLU A 82 -0.46 5.86 21.19
C GLU A 82 0.30 4.57 21.57
N GLN A 83 0.82 3.83 20.58
CA GLN A 83 1.41 2.51 20.82
C GLN A 83 2.93 2.51 20.83
N ALA A 84 3.53 1.64 21.66
CA ALA A 84 4.98 1.40 21.66
C ALA A 84 5.40 0.35 20.61
N THR A 85 4.51 -0.60 20.33
CA THR A 85 4.65 -1.66 19.33
C THR A 85 3.31 -1.82 18.62
N PHE A 86 3.33 -2.24 17.35
CA PHE A 86 2.09 -2.59 16.66
C PHE A 86 1.41 -3.78 17.38
N ASP A 87 0.09 -3.65 17.57
CA ASP A 87 -0.77 -4.69 18.10
C ASP A 87 -1.94 -4.97 17.15
N ALA A 88 -2.05 -6.22 16.70
CA ALA A 88 -3.04 -6.64 15.71
C ALA A 88 -4.48 -6.44 16.20
N ALA A 89 -4.74 -6.74 17.47
CA ALA A 89 -6.08 -6.66 18.04
C ALA A 89 -6.57 -5.21 18.16
N SER A 90 -5.67 -4.29 18.54
CA SER A 90 -5.98 -2.87 18.62
C SER A 90 -6.27 -2.27 17.25
N PHE A 91 -5.42 -2.51 16.25
CA PHE A 91 -5.66 -2.00 14.90
C PHE A 91 -6.89 -2.68 14.27
N GLY A 92 -6.99 -4.01 14.38
CA GLY A 92 -8.12 -4.77 13.84
C GLY A 92 -9.45 -4.34 14.45
N GLY A 93 -9.50 -4.14 15.77
CA GLY A 93 -10.68 -3.60 16.46
C GLY A 93 -11.06 -2.21 15.97
N ALA A 94 -10.09 -1.30 15.84
CA ALA A 94 -10.33 0.03 15.28
C ALA A 94 -10.79 -0.02 13.81
N PHE A 95 -10.24 -0.94 13.02
CA PHE A 95 -10.60 -1.15 11.62
C PHE A 95 -12.05 -1.61 11.48
N VAL A 96 -12.47 -2.66 12.20
CA VAL A 96 -13.86 -3.15 12.14
C VAL A 96 -14.87 -2.20 12.80
N GLU A 97 -14.41 -1.26 13.61
CA GLU A 97 -15.26 -0.18 14.13
C GLU A 97 -15.46 0.92 13.07
N LYS A 98 -14.36 1.40 12.48
CA LYS A 98 -14.37 2.58 11.60
C LYS A 98 -14.74 2.28 10.14
N MET A 99 -14.53 1.05 9.68
CA MET A 99 -14.73 0.65 8.27
C MET A 99 -16.01 -0.19 8.07
N ASP A 100 -16.88 -0.28 9.07
CA ASP A 100 -18.14 -1.05 9.01
C ASP A 100 -19.32 -0.18 8.52
N PRO A 101 -19.94 -0.51 7.37
CA PRO A 101 -21.14 0.18 6.91
C PRO A 101 -22.30 0.14 7.91
N GLY A 102 -22.43 -0.94 8.70
CA GLY A 102 -23.40 -1.06 9.77
C GLY A 102 -23.18 -0.08 10.93
N LYS A 103 -21.98 0.51 11.02
CA LYS A 103 -21.59 1.54 12.00
C LYS A 103 -21.44 2.93 11.39
N GLY A 104 -21.83 3.11 10.13
CA GLY A 104 -21.88 4.39 9.46
C GLY A 104 -20.70 4.72 8.56
N TYR A 105 -19.82 3.75 8.23
CA TYR A 105 -18.84 3.95 7.17
C TYR A 105 -19.53 4.06 5.81
N THR A 106 -19.29 5.15 5.08
CA THR A 106 -19.95 5.46 3.79
C THR A 106 -19.01 5.38 2.58
N GLY A 107 -17.73 5.06 2.77
CA GLY A 107 -16.78 4.93 1.67
C GLY A 107 -16.97 3.63 0.88
N TYR A 108 -16.26 3.51 -0.24
CA TYR A 108 -16.20 2.24 -0.97
C TYR A 108 -15.68 1.11 -0.08
N PHE A 109 -16.15 -0.10 -0.34
CA PHE A 109 -15.95 -1.26 0.50
C PHE A 109 -15.54 -2.47 -0.35
N ASP A 110 -14.23 -2.71 -0.41
CA ASP A 110 -13.60 -3.73 -1.25
C ASP A 110 -13.75 -5.16 -0.69
N ALA A 111 -13.22 -6.14 -1.44
CA ALA A 111 -13.28 -7.54 -1.07
C ALA A 111 -12.50 -7.84 0.22
N ALA A 112 -11.33 -7.23 0.40
CA ALA A 112 -10.51 -7.39 1.60
C ALA A 112 -11.25 -6.91 2.86
N THR A 113 -11.81 -5.69 2.81
CA THR A 113 -12.58 -5.14 3.94
C THR A 113 -13.82 -5.99 4.20
N ARG A 114 -14.53 -6.42 3.15
CA ARG A 114 -15.69 -7.32 3.26
C ARG A 114 -15.37 -8.62 3.96
N GLY A 115 -14.38 -9.36 3.46
CA GLY A 115 -14.01 -10.64 4.04
C GLY A 115 -13.55 -10.50 5.50
N THR A 116 -12.82 -9.42 5.83
CA THR A 116 -12.42 -9.17 7.23
C THR A 116 -13.60 -8.89 8.15
N LEU A 117 -14.58 -8.07 7.74
CA LEU A 117 -15.79 -7.84 8.55
C LEU A 117 -16.62 -9.13 8.70
N GLU A 118 -16.77 -9.90 7.62
CA GLU A 118 -17.49 -11.18 7.64
C GLU A 118 -16.81 -12.19 8.57
N ASN A 119 -15.48 -12.33 8.51
CA ASN A 119 -14.73 -13.23 9.38
C ASN A 119 -14.85 -12.82 10.85
N PHE A 120 -14.74 -11.52 11.15
CA PHE A 120 -14.94 -11.00 12.50
C PHE A 120 -16.35 -11.29 13.02
N LYS A 121 -17.38 -11.00 12.22
CA LYS A 121 -18.78 -11.26 12.57
C LYS A 121 -19.03 -12.74 12.80
N ASN A 122 -18.58 -13.61 11.90
CA ASN A 122 -18.74 -15.05 12.01
C ASN A 122 -18.09 -15.60 13.29
N HIS A 123 -16.92 -15.07 13.67
CA HIS A 123 -16.27 -15.45 14.93
C HIS A 123 -17.13 -15.09 16.15
N LEU A 124 -17.70 -13.88 16.19
CA LEU A 124 -18.58 -13.45 17.27
C LEU A 124 -19.88 -14.26 17.37
N GLU A 125 -20.34 -14.85 16.26
CA GLU A 125 -21.53 -15.72 16.26
C GLU A 125 -21.28 -17.10 16.87
N VAL A 126 -20.03 -17.59 16.82
CA VAL A 126 -19.69 -18.97 17.20
C VAL A 126 -18.75 -19.08 18.40
N SER A 127 -18.16 -17.98 18.86
CA SER A 127 -17.16 -17.94 19.93
C SER A 127 -17.33 -16.74 20.85
N ASN A 128 -17.10 -16.94 22.15
CA ASN A 128 -16.99 -15.88 23.14
C ASN A 128 -15.52 -15.46 23.39
N GLU A 129 -14.55 -16.14 22.76
CA GLU A 129 -13.14 -15.77 22.87
C GLU A 129 -12.85 -14.49 22.08
N PRO A 130 -11.86 -13.68 22.49
CA PRO A 130 -11.43 -12.52 21.70
C PRO A 130 -11.00 -12.94 20.28
N TYR A 131 -11.40 -12.16 19.27
CA TYR A 131 -10.88 -12.33 17.92
C TYR A 131 -9.45 -11.80 17.87
N ASP A 132 -8.51 -12.62 17.38
CA ASP A 132 -7.08 -12.29 17.38
C ASP A 132 -6.65 -11.34 16.25
N PHE A 133 -7.56 -11.08 15.29
CA PHE A 133 -7.32 -10.29 14.10
C PHE A 133 -6.13 -10.79 13.27
N GLN A 134 -5.95 -12.11 13.17
CA GLN A 134 -4.95 -12.74 12.27
C GLN A 134 -5.60 -13.57 11.15
N GLY A 135 -6.93 -13.50 11.01
CA GLY A 135 -7.71 -14.20 10.00
C GLY A 135 -8.51 -13.27 9.07
N GLY A 136 -7.90 -12.19 8.57
CA GLY A 136 -8.51 -11.32 7.56
C GLY A 136 -8.91 -12.05 6.26
N ALA A 137 -9.43 -11.31 5.28
CA ALA A 137 -9.85 -11.90 4.01
C ALA A 137 -8.70 -12.63 3.28
N ASP A 138 -9.00 -13.70 2.55
CA ASP A 138 -8.03 -14.30 1.60
C ASP A 138 -8.01 -13.46 0.31
N ASP A 139 -7.21 -12.39 0.33
CA ASP A 139 -7.13 -11.41 -0.74
C ASP A 139 -5.67 -11.01 -1.01
N ASP A 140 -5.29 -10.94 -2.29
CA ASP A 140 -3.95 -10.57 -2.74
C ASP A 140 -3.90 -9.21 -3.47
N GLN A 141 -4.85 -8.31 -3.20
CA GLN A 141 -4.90 -6.96 -3.76
C GLN A 141 -4.17 -5.93 -2.87
N LEU A 142 -4.51 -4.65 -2.98
CA LEU A 142 -3.71 -3.53 -2.49
C LEU A 142 -3.97 -3.14 -1.02
N ALA A 143 -4.79 -3.89 -0.28
CA ALA A 143 -5.31 -3.41 1.01
C ALA A 143 -4.21 -3.06 2.03
N THR A 144 -3.23 -3.94 2.26
CA THR A 144 -2.15 -3.67 3.23
C THR A 144 -1.05 -2.80 2.64
N ILE A 145 -0.64 -3.06 1.41
CA ILE A 145 0.49 -2.35 0.80
C ILE A 145 0.24 -0.83 0.71
N SER A 146 -1.02 -0.43 0.52
CA SER A 146 -1.48 0.97 0.50
C SER A 146 -1.47 1.68 1.86
N SER A 147 -1.16 0.96 2.95
CA SER A 147 -1.02 1.50 4.30
C SER A 147 0.39 1.34 4.89
N LEU A 148 1.30 0.71 4.14
CA LEU A 148 2.56 0.19 4.67
C LEU A 148 3.54 1.28 5.10
N ALA A 149 3.51 2.44 4.45
CA ALA A 149 4.37 3.58 4.81
C ALA A 149 4.16 4.01 6.26
N VAL A 150 2.93 3.92 6.77
CA VAL A 150 2.58 4.28 8.15
C VAL A 150 3.27 3.34 9.15
N LEU A 151 3.20 2.02 8.91
CA LEU A 151 3.86 1.03 9.78
C LEU A 151 5.38 1.19 9.74
N VAL A 152 5.95 1.35 8.55
CA VAL A 152 7.41 1.53 8.40
C VAL A 152 7.88 2.79 9.11
N ALA A 153 7.17 3.91 8.94
CA ALA A 153 7.51 5.15 9.61
C ALA A 153 7.39 5.06 11.13
N PHE A 154 6.36 4.38 11.63
CA PHE A 154 6.20 4.11 13.06
C PHE A 154 7.42 3.39 13.65
N TYR A 155 7.86 2.28 13.04
CA TYR A 155 9.00 1.53 13.56
C TYR A 155 10.31 2.30 13.49
N VAL A 156 10.58 2.99 12.38
CA VAL A 156 11.82 3.78 12.24
C VAL A 156 11.81 4.96 13.21
N ALA A 157 10.67 5.63 13.40
CA ALA A 157 10.50 6.71 14.37
C ALA A 157 10.73 6.24 15.81
N ARG A 158 10.09 5.14 16.22
CA ARG A 158 10.21 4.57 17.58
C ARG A 158 11.63 4.07 17.88
N ASN A 159 12.30 3.49 16.89
CA ASN A 159 13.68 3.03 17.03
C ASN A 159 14.71 4.17 16.89
N ASN A 160 14.24 5.39 16.57
CA ASN A 160 15.09 6.57 16.35
C ASN A 160 16.19 6.31 15.29
N GLY A 161 15.83 5.54 14.25
CA GLY A 161 16.74 5.17 13.17
C GLY A 161 16.25 3.94 12.40
N LEU A 162 16.93 3.65 11.30
CA LEU A 162 16.72 2.41 10.57
C LEU A 162 17.24 1.24 11.40
N PRO A 163 16.53 0.11 11.46
CA PRO A 163 16.99 -1.03 12.22
C PRO A 163 18.12 -1.75 11.48
N ASP A 164 19.17 -2.16 12.20
CA ASP A 164 20.23 -3.02 11.66
C ASP A 164 19.67 -4.41 11.31
N ASP A 165 18.82 -4.95 12.20
CA ASP A 165 18.07 -6.19 11.97
C ASP A 165 16.62 -5.87 11.54
N ARG A 166 16.26 -6.35 10.35
CA ARG A 166 14.93 -6.13 9.75
C ARG A 166 13.92 -7.20 10.16
N SER A 167 14.32 -8.24 10.91
CA SER A 167 13.47 -9.38 11.25
C SER A 167 12.16 -8.94 11.94
N GLU A 168 12.26 -8.04 12.91
CA GLU A 168 11.10 -7.57 13.69
C GLU A 168 10.12 -6.79 12.82
N ILE A 169 10.57 -5.78 12.06
CA ILE A 169 9.67 -5.01 11.18
C ILE A 169 9.01 -5.92 10.14
N LEU A 170 9.71 -6.93 9.62
CA LEU A 170 9.14 -7.86 8.64
C LEU A 170 8.14 -8.84 9.23
N LYS A 171 8.34 -9.25 10.48
CA LYS A 171 7.34 -10.01 11.26
C LYS A 171 6.09 -9.15 11.47
N GLN A 172 6.27 -7.88 11.83
CA GLN A 172 5.18 -6.94 12.09
C GLN A 172 4.42 -6.58 10.81
N VAL A 173 5.08 -6.54 9.66
CA VAL A 173 4.44 -6.43 8.35
C VAL A 173 3.54 -7.63 8.09
N GLU A 174 3.99 -8.86 8.35
CA GLU A 174 3.12 -10.03 8.24
C GLU A 174 1.91 -9.95 9.18
N THR A 175 2.14 -9.59 10.45
CA THR A 175 1.07 -9.42 11.43
C THR A 175 0.05 -8.37 10.97
N LEU A 176 0.50 -7.23 10.43
CA LEU A 176 -0.37 -6.20 9.86
C LEU A 176 -1.14 -6.73 8.66
N THR A 177 -0.47 -7.42 7.73
CA THR A 177 -1.08 -7.98 6.54
C THR A 177 -2.21 -8.94 6.91
N ARG A 178 -1.98 -9.86 7.86
CA ARG A 178 -2.99 -10.85 8.29
C ARG A 178 -4.27 -10.25 8.90
N VAL A 179 -4.24 -9.00 9.36
CA VAL A 179 -5.46 -8.32 9.86
C VAL A 179 -6.49 -8.16 8.74
N ARG A 180 -6.05 -7.85 7.51
CA ARG A 180 -6.94 -7.51 6.38
C ARG A 180 -6.80 -8.45 5.18
N GLN A 181 -5.68 -9.17 5.11
CA GLN A 181 -5.27 -10.04 4.02
C GLN A 181 -4.56 -11.26 4.59
N ASN A 182 -5.29 -12.33 4.87
CA ASN A 182 -4.74 -13.61 5.29
C ASN A 182 -4.26 -14.42 4.07
N ASN A 183 -3.32 -13.84 3.31
CA ASN A 183 -2.85 -14.37 2.03
C ASN A 183 -1.32 -14.30 1.95
N ASP A 184 -0.67 -15.43 1.64
CA ASP A 184 0.79 -15.53 1.64
C ASP A 184 1.45 -14.72 0.51
N ARG A 185 0.79 -14.57 -0.65
CA ARG A 185 1.28 -13.69 -1.71
C ARG A 185 1.24 -12.23 -1.23
N ALA A 186 0.15 -11.79 -0.60
CA ALA A 186 0.08 -10.43 -0.05
C ALA A 186 1.22 -10.15 0.94
N ILE A 187 1.52 -11.11 1.81
CA ILE A 187 2.64 -11.03 2.78
C ILE A 187 3.97 -10.89 2.05
N ALA A 188 4.24 -11.71 1.02
CA ALA A 188 5.49 -11.67 0.26
C ALA A 188 5.72 -10.31 -0.42
N TYR A 189 4.70 -9.76 -1.07
CA TYR A 189 4.78 -8.44 -1.71
C TYR A 189 4.92 -7.30 -0.69
N CYS A 190 4.20 -7.34 0.44
CA CYS A 190 4.34 -6.33 1.50
C CYS A 190 5.73 -6.38 2.15
N LYS A 191 6.28 -7.57 2.43
CA LYS A 191 7.66 -7.73 2.95
C LYS A 191 8.71 -7.23 1.96
N THR A 192 8.47 -7.43 0.67
CA THR A 192 9.34 -6.91 -0.40
C THR A 192 9.26 -5.38 -0.47
N HIS A 193 8.06 -4.82 -0.48
CA HIS A 193 7.89 -3.36 -0.50
C HIS A 193 8.53 -2.70 0.73
N THR A 194 8.40 -3.32 1.90
CA THR A 194 9.09 -2.87 3.13
C THR A 194 10.60 -2.82 2.96
N ARG A 195 11.22 -3.87 2.39
CA ARG A 195 12.67 -3.87 2.12
C ARG A 195 13.06 -2.73 1.18
N LEU A 196 12.30 -2.51 0.10
CA LEU A 196 12.54 -1.42 -0.83
C LEU A 196 12.49 -0.06 -0.14
N LEU A 197 11.44 0.18 0.67
CA LEU A 197 11.29 1.42 1.44
C LEU A 197 12.48 1.62 2.39
N LEU A 198 12.94 0.58 3.10
CA LEU A 198 14.09 0.67 4.00
C LEU A 198 15.39 1.02 3.27
N GLU A 199 15.64 0.48 2.06
CA GLU A 199 16.80 0.87 1.24
C GLU A 199 16.74 2.34 0.81
N LEU A 200 15.56 2.82 0.40
CA LEU A 200 15.35 4.22 0.00
C LEU A 200 15.47 5.18 1.19
N LEU A 201 14.95 4.80 2.35
CA LEU A 201 15.10 5.56 3.60
C LEU A 201 16.57 5.64 4.02
N ALA A 202 17.36 4.59 3.78
CA ALA A 202 18.82 4.59 3.96
C ALA A 202 19.56 5.53 3.00
N GLY A 203 18.85 6.09 2.01
CA GLY A 203 19.39 7.07 1.07
C GLY A 203 20.01 6.46 -0.18
N ARG A 204 19.75 5.18 -0.45
CA ARG A 204 20.13 4.57 -1.72
C ARG A 204 19.25 5.12 -2.84
N ASP A 205 19.85 5.30 -4.02
CA ASP A 205 19.08 5.55 -5.23
C ASP A 205 18.23 4.32 -5.58
N ILE A 206 17.19 4.52 -6.38
CA ILE A 206 16.23 3.46 -6.75
C ILE A 206 16.95 2.26 -7.41
N HIS A 207 17.93 2.48 -8.29
CA HIS A 207 18.58 1.36 -8.97
C HIS A 207 19.38 0.48 -8.00
N SER A 208 20.15 1.11 -7.11
CA SER A 208 20.92 0.40 -6.09
C SER A 208 20.02 -0.26 -5.05
N ALA A 209 18.92 0.38 -4.65
CA ALA A 209 17.92 -0.18 -3.75
C ALA A 209 17.32 -1.48 -4.30
N PHE A 210 17.03 -1.53 -5.60
CA PHE A 210 16.52 -2.73 -6.25
C PHE A 210 17.53 -3.86 -6.34
N HIS A 211 18.79 -3.56 -6.66
CA HIS A 211 19.84 -4.57 -6.65
C HIS A 211 19.98 -5.22 -5.26
N HIS A 212 20.01 -4.39 -4.21
CA HIS A 212 20.07 -4.88 -2.83
C HIS A 212 18.83 -5.68 -2.43
N LEU A 213 17.65 -5.30 -2.92
CA LEU A 213 16.42 -6.03 -2.68
C LEU A 213 16.48 -7.43 -3.31
N GLU A 214 16.96 -7.56 -4.55
CA GLU A 214 17.06 -8.87 -5.23
C GLU A 214 17.96 -9.86 -4.48
N GLU A 215 19.05 -9.37 -3.85
CA GLU A 215 19.96 -10.15 -3.02
C GLU A 215 19.35 -10.61 -1.69
N GLN A 216 18.32 -9.90 -1.19
CA GLN A 216 17.64 -10.20 0.07
C GLN A 216 16.47 -11.19 -0.07
N LEU A 217 16.02 -11.45 -1.29
CA LEU A 217 14.92 -12.36 -1.57
C LEU A 217 15.42 -13.82 -1.56
N ASP A 218 14.63 -14.72 -0.99
CA ASP A 218 14.95 -16.14 -0.95
C ASP A 218 15.00 -16.73 -2.38
N THR A 219 15.97 -17.62 -2.65
CA THR A 219 16.15 -18.26 -3.95
C THR A 219 15.31 -19.53 -4.12
N ASP A 220 14.81 -20.09 -3.02
CA ASP A 220 14.05 -21.34 -2.97
C ASP A 220 12.55 -21.10 -2.70
N SER A 221 12.18 -19.93 -2.15
CA SER A 221 10.78 -19.52 -1.98
C SER A 221 10.11 -19.21 -3.31
N THR A 222 9.00 -19.90 -3.61
CA THR A 222 8.22 -19.70 -4.85
C THR A 222 7.68 -18.27 -4.98
N LEU A 223 7.23 -17.67 -3.87
CA LEU A 223 6.68 -16.31 -3.90
C LEU A 223 7.79 -15.26 -4.04
N ASP A 224 8.95 -15.47 -3.43
CA ASP A 224 10.09 -14.54 -3.60
C ASP A 224 10.64 -14.60 -5.03
N LEU A 225 10.65 -15.79 -5.65
CA LEU A 225 10.96 -15.94 -7.08
C LEU A 225 9.93 -15.24 -7.97
N GLU A 226 8.65 -15.30 -7.63
CA GLU A 226 7.57 -14.58 -8.35
C GLU A 226 7.79 -13.07 -8.27
N VAL A 227 8.00 -12.54 -7.05
CA VAL A 227 8.24 -11.12 -6.82
C VAL A 227 9.50 -10.65 -7.53
N ARG A 228 10.61 -11.39 -7.42
CA ARG A 228 11.88 -11.09 -8.13
C ARG A 228 11.66 -10.97 -9.64
N ARG A 229 10.95 -11.94 -10.24
CA ARG A 229 10.62 -11.91 -11.67
C ARG A 229 9.80 -10.66 -12.02
N LYS A 230 8.79 -10.33 -11.21
CA LYS A 230 7.91 -9.18 -11.45
C LYS A 230 8.61 -7.84 -11.32
N LEU A 231 9.51 -7.69 -10.35
CA LEU A 231 10.37 -6.52 -10.24
C LEU A 231 11.29 -6.38 -11.45
N LYS A 232 11.91 -7.48 -11.89
CA LYS A 232 12.76 -7.48 -13.09
C LYS A 232 11.99 -7.08 -14.35
N GLU A 233 10.77 -7.60 -14.53
CA GLU A 233 9.88 -7.20 -15.62
C GLU A 233 9.61 -5.68 -15.58
N ALA A 234 9.25 -5.13 -14.42
CA ALA A 234 9.02 -3.69 -14.26
C ALA A 234 10.25 -2.85 -14.66
N PHE A 235 11.44 -3.26 -14.21
CA PHE A 235 12.70 -2.58 -14.53
C PHE A 235 13.03 -2.60 -16.02
N GLN A 236 12.82 -3.74 -16.66
CA GLN A 236 13.07 -3.88 -18.10
C GLN A 236 12.17 -2.96 -18.92
N LEU A 237 10.99 -2.60 -18.40
CA LEU A 237 10.01 -1.73 -19.05
C LEU A 237 10.17 -0.24 -18.71
N LYS A 238 11.19 0.18 -17.96
CA LYS A 238 11.40 1.60 -17.57
C LYS A 238 11.50 2.58 -18.75
N HIS A 239 11.88 2.07 -19.93
CA HIS A 239 12.01 2.86 -21.15
C HIS A 239 10.68 3.12 -21.86
N LYS A 240 9.63 2.31 -21.59
CA LYS A 240 8.28 2.49 -22.14
C LYS A 240 7.51 3.58 -21.39
N SER A 241 6.41 4.06 -21.96
CA SER A 241 5.44 4.85 -21.18
C SER A 241 4.87 4.01 -20.03
N THR A 242 4.37 4.67 -18.98
CA THR A 242 3.76 3.95 -17.86
C THR A 242 2.51 3.19 -18.29
N LEU A 243 1.75 3.74 -19.24
CA LEU A 243 0.61 3.08 -19.86
C LEU A 243 0.99 1.77 -20.55
N GLU A 244 1.91 1.81 -21.52
CA GLU A 244 2.37 0.61 -22.24
C GLU A 244 3.00 -0.42 -21.32
N ALA A 245 3.69 0.02 -20.26
CA ALA A 245 4.25 -0.90 -19.27
C ALA A 245 3.15 -1.59 -18.46
N THR A 246 2.13 -0.85 -18.03
CA THR A 246 1.00 -1.38 -17.26
C THR A 246 0.18 -2.39 -18.07
N GLU A 247 -0.02 -2.17 -19.38
CA GLU A 247 -0.63 -3.16 -20.28
C GLU A 247 0.13 -4.50 -20.30
N LEU A 248 1.46 -4.46 -20.19
CA LEU A 248 2.31 -5.65 -20.20
C LEU A 248 2.45 -6.31 -18.81
N LEU A 249 2.40 -5.53 -17.75
CA LEU A 249 2.55 -5.99 -16.36
C LEU A 249 1.22 -6.48 -15.76
N GLY A 250 0.11 -5.92 -16.25
CA GLY A 250 -1.27 -6.22 -15.87
C GLY A 250 -2.01 -4.98 -15.35
N GLN A 251 -3.24 -4.79 -15.83
CA GLN A 251 -4.14 -3.67 -15.49
C GLN A 251 -5.20 -4.09 -14.46
N SER A 252 -4.85 -4.91 -13.47
CA SER A 252 -5.80 -5.41 -12.47
C SER A 252 -5.25 -5.27 -11.06
N CYS A 253 -6.16 -5.26 -10.07
CA CYS A 253 -5.82 -5.05 -8.65
C CYS A 253 -4.81 -6.03 -8.02
N PRO A 254 -4.79 -7.34 -8.34
CA PRO A 254 -3.89 -8.28 -7.68
C PRO A 254 -2.43 -7.79 -7.68
N LEU A 255 -1.72 -8.01 -6.58
CA LEU A 255 -0.36 -7.49 -6.34
C LEU A 255 0.64 -7.96 -7.40
N ILE A 256 0.42 -9.13 -8.00
CA ILE A 256 1.23 -9.64 -9.12
C ILE A 256 1.19 -8.73 -10.37
N CYS A 257 0.18 -7.88 -10.47
CA CYS A 257 -0.02 -6.90 -11.55
C CYS A 257 0.20 -5.47 -11.07
N SER A 258 -0.47 -5.06 -9.99
CA SER A 258 -0.46 -3.67 -9.53
C SER A 258 0.88 -3.22 -8.95
N PHE A 259 1.57 -4.07 -8.19
CA PHE A 259 2.88 -3.76 -7.61
C PHE A 259 3.97 -3.47 -8.66
N PRO A 260 4.22 -4.34 -9.66
CA PRO A 260 5.24 -4.05 -10.65
C PRO A 260 4.90 -2.83 -11.51
N SER A 261 3.62 -2.53 -11.78
CA SER A 261 3.22 -1.31 -12.50
C SER A 261 3.58 -0.04 -11.71
N ALA A 262 3.27 -0.01 -10.41
CA ALA A 262 3.68 1.08 -9.52
C ALA A 262 5.21 1.23 -9.41
N VAL A 263 5.93 0.10 -9.37
CA VAL A 263 7.40 0.10 -9.40
C VAL A 263 7.92 0.68 -10.71
N GLN A 264 7.36 0.30 -11.86
CA GLN A 264 7.79 0.79 -13.16
C GLN A 264 7.61 2.31 -13.25
N ALA A 265 6.45 2.84 -12.82
CA ALA A 265 6.18 4.26 -12.79
C ALA A 265 7.17 5.01 -11.89
N THR A 266 7.42 4.47 -10.69
CA THR A 266 8.38 5.02 -9.73
C THR A 266 9.80 5.07 -10.31
N VAL A 267 10.25 3.99 -10.97
CA VAL A 267 11.60 3.92 -11.55
C VAL A 267 11.75 4.86 -12.75
N LYS A 268 10.69 5.00 -13.56
CA LYS A 268 10.68 5.86 -14.74
C LYS A 268 10.71 7.35 -14.38
N HIS A 269 9.98 7.74 -13.34
CA HIS A 269 9.77 9.13 -12.93
C HIS A 269 10.38 9.43 -11.56
N ASN A 270 11.46 8.74 -11.19
CA ASN A 270 12.10 8.80 -9.86
C ASN A 270 12.65 10.19 -9.46
N GLU A 271 12.82 11.10 -10.43
CA GLU A 271 13.27 12.48 -10.21
C GLU A 271 12.13 13.51 -10.22
N ASP A 272 10.88 13.07 -10.48
CA ASP A 272 9.69 13.92 -10.60
C ASP A 272 8.51 13.28 -9.85
N PHE A 273 8.40 13.60 -8.56
CA PHE A 273 7.38 13.02 -7.68
C PHE A 273 5.94 13.28 -8.16
N PRO A 274 5.52 14.53 -8.49
CA PRO A 274 4.18 14.76 -9.02
C PRO A 274 3.88 13.93 -10.26
N LYS A 275 4.84 13.85 -11.19
CA LYS A 275 4.68 13.04 -12.40
C LYS A 275 4.59 11.55 -12.10
N ALA A 276 5.38 11.04 -11.16
CA ALA A 276 5.29 9.64 -10.73
C ALA A 276 3.90 9.29 -10.20
N ILE A 277 3.28 10.18 -9.42
CA ILE A 277 1.92 10.01 -8.90
C ILE A 277 0.90 10.00 -10.05
N LEU A 278 0.91 11.05 -10.89
CA LEU A 278 -0.07 11.20 -11.97
C LEU A 278 0.02 10.08 -13.00
N GLU A 279 1.24 9.60 -13.30
CA GLU A 279 1.45 8.50 -14.23
C GLU A 279 1.06 7.15 -13.62
N SER A 280 1.16 6.97 -12.31
CA SER A 280 0.69 5.76 -11.63
C SER A 280 -0.83 5.66 -11.54
N ALA A 281 -1.54 6.79 -11.61
CA ALA A 281 -2.99 6.85 -11.55
C ALA A 281 -3.68 6.60 -12.91
N LYS A 282 -2.91 6.61 -14.01
CA LYS A 282 -3.40 6.31 -15.36
C LYS A 282 -3.48 4.82 -15.60
#